data_AF-A0A3D9UD88-F1
#
_entry.id   AF-A0A3D9UD88-F1
#
_cell.length_a   1.000
_cell.length_b   1.000
_cell.length_c   1.000
_cell.angle_alpha   90.00
_cell.angle_beta   90.00
_cell.angle_gamma   90.00
#
_symmetry.space_group_name_H-M   'P 1'
#
loop_
_entity.id
_entity.type
_entity.pdbx_description
1 polymer ?
#
loop_
_entity_poly.entity_id
_entity_poly.type
_entity_poly.pdbx_seq_one_letter_code
_entity_poly.pdbx_strand_id
1 'polypeptide(L)'
;MKNIRIFTKITSISILSLLVSTNLAFANDIILNDSSTQVNQVNNVPVIDIAAPTLNGMSRNTYKEFNVEEQELVFNNSIDSVNSQLVGQLNKNPNLRDRPAILIVNEVVGGNQSQLKGVVETVGNAATLIITNPNSVFLDGAKFISNETFISTGKPTFNKKDLLSLDVTKGKVTIGEKGLDSDNLVVFSRSLQVNGKINADTITAMVGPNSFSMKIPGMCTGCKDTSAVFAKQNKDFIINVFHGTTGTRP
;
A
#
# COMPACT_ATOMS: atom_id res chain seq x y z
N MET A 1 -44.89 76.41 26.55
CA MET A 1 -44.64 75.20 27.37
C MET A 1 -44.25 74.05 26.44
N LYS A 2 -43.24 73.26 26.82
CA LYS A 2 -42.34 72.50 25.94
C LYS A 2 -43.00 71.35 25.15
N ASN A 3 -42.71 71.29 23.86
CA ASN A 3 -43.05 70.19 22.94
C ASN A 3 -42.16 68.96 23.19
N ILE A 4 -42.79 67.80 23.38
CA ILE A 4 -42.18 66.49 23.58
C ILE A 4 -41.75 65.93 22.21
N ARG A 5 -40.47 65.60 22.05
CA ARG A 5 -39.94 64.87 20.89
C ARG A 5 -39.74 63.40 21.28
N ILE A 6 -40.46 62.51 20.60
CA ILE A 6 -40.36 61.06 20.75
C ILE A 6 -39.16 60.58 19.93
N PHE A 7 -38.16 59.98 20.57
CA PHE A 7 -37.04 59.32 19.90
C PHE A 7 -37.35 57.82 19.76
N THR A 8 -37.65 57.39 18.54
CA THR A 8 -37.83 55.98 18.18
C THR A 8 -36.46 55.33 18.02
N LYS A 9 -36.09 54.38 18.90
CA LYS A 9 -34.86 53.58 18.77
C LYS A 9 -35.07 52.53 17.66
N ILE A 10 -34.28 52.63 16.58
CA ILE A 10 -34.19 51.60 15.55
C ILE A 10 -33.11 50.62 15.99
N THR A 11 -33.49 49.39 16.34
CA THR A 11 -32.56 48.28 16.59
C THR A 11 -32.25 47.56 15.28
N SER A 12 -31.03 47.73 14.76
CA SER A 12 -30.55 46.99 13.60
C SER A 12 -30.27 45.54 13.99
N ILE A 13 -30.96 44.59 13.35
CA ILE A 13 -30.65 43.15 13.43
C ILE A 13 -29.70 42.83 12.28
N SER A 14 -28.42 42.66 12.58
CA SER A 14 -27.43 42.14 11.62
C SER A 14 -27.51 40.61 11.63
N ILE A 15 -28.09 40.02 10.59
CA ILE A 15 -28.06 38.57 10.37
C ILE A 15 -26.69 38.23 9.77
N LEU A 16 -25.81 37.67 10.59
CA LEU A 16 -24.51 37.15 10.18
C LEU A 16 -24.72 35.75 9.58
N SER A 17 -24.78 35.64 8.25
CA SER A 17 -24.86 34.35 7.57
C SER A 17 -23.53 33.62 7.70
N LEU A 18 -23.50 32.62 8.60
CA LEU A 18 -22.39 31.69 8.74
C LEU A 18 -22.30 30.84 7.46
N LEU A 19 -21.35 31.16 6.57
CA LEU A 19 -20.93 30.27 5.51
C LEU A 19 -20.23 29.09 6.17
N VAL A 20 -20.98 28.03 6.46
CA VAL A 20 -20.40 26.72 6.78
C VAL A 20 -19.75 26.23 5.49
N SER A 21 -18.45 26.48 5.36
CA SER A 21 -17.62 25.79 4.39
C SER A 21 -17.64 24.33 4.79
N THR A 22 -18.44 23.54 4.07
CA THR A 22 -18.31 22.10 4.10
C THR A 22 -16.93 21.81 3.52
N ASN A 23 -15.93 21.66 4.38
CA ASN A 23 -14.74 20.93 3.99
C ASN A 23 -15.25 19.54 3.63
N LEU A 24 -15.36 19.25 2.33
CA LEU A 24 -15.36 17.88 1.86
C LEU A 24 -14.04 17.31 2.35
N ALA A 25 -14.08 16.65 3.50
CA ALA A 25 -12.98 15.83 3.95
C ALA A 25 -12.90 14.70 2.93
N PHE A 26 -12.02 14.85 1.94
CA PHE A 26 -11.43 13.67 1.33
C PHE A 26 -10.87 12.88 2.50
N ALA A 27 -11.30 11.63 2.66
CA ALA A 27 -10.56 10.72 3.51
C ALA A 27 -9.11 10.80 3.01
N ASN A 28 -8.16 11.14 3.88
CA ASN A 28 -6.77 11.14 3.48
C ASN A 28 -6.37 9.68 3.29
N ASP A 29 -6.53 9.17 2.07
CA ASP A 29 -6.33 7.75 1.74
C ASP A 29 -4.89 7.33 2.07
N ILE A 30 -3.94 8.26 2.02
CA ILE A 30 -2.53 8.06 2.35
C ILE A 30 -2.12 9.09 3.41
N ILE A 31 -1.76 8.62 4.60
CA ILE A 31 -1.21 9.44 5.69
C ILE A 31 0.19 8.93 6.02
N LEU A 32 1.20 9.74 5.72
CA LEU A 32 2.58 9.44 6.04
C LEU A 32 2.82 9.40 7.56
N ASN A 33 3.71 8.51 7.99
CA ASN A 33 4.13 8.43 9.39
C ASN A 33 5.38 9.29 9.69
N ASP A 34 6.19 9.59 8.67
CA ASP A 34 7.37 10.44 8.77
C ASP A 34 7.58 11.24 7.45
N SER A 35 8.67 12.01 7.38
CA SER A 35 8.99 12.88 6.23
C SER A 35 10.02 12.27 5.25
N SER A 36 10.36 11.00 5.39
CA SER A 36 11.32 10.34 4.49
C SER A 36 10.72 10.04 3.11
N THR A 37 9.40 9.87 3.06
CA THR A 37 8.58 9.72 1.87
C THR A 37 7.83 11.04 1.61
N GLN A 38 7.54 11.36 0.35
CA GLN A 38 6.66 12.49 0.00
C GLN A 38 5.49 12.01 -0.85
N VAL A 39 4.34 12.65 -0.68
CA VAL A 39 3.16 12.46 -1.55
C VAL A 39 2.88 13.77 -2.25
N ASN A 40 2.92 13.73 -3.58
CA ASN A 40 2.60 14.83 -4.46
C ASN A 40 1.35 14.47 -5.28
N GLN A 41 0.81 15.44 -6.01
CA GLN A 41 -0.32 15.24 -6.92
C GLN A 41 0.12 15.65 -8.33
N VAL A 42 -0.03 14.74 -9.29
CA VAL A 42 0.21 15.00 -10.71
C VAL A 42 -1.03 14.54 -11.46
N ASN A 43 -1.67 15.46 -12.18
CA ASN A 43 -2.93 15.18 -12.89
C ASN A 43 -4.02 14.53 -12.01
N ASN A 44 -4.12 14.97 -10.74
CA ASN A 44 -5.04 14.43 -9.71
C ASN A 44 -4.78 12.97 -9.29
N VAL A 45 -3.63 12.42 -9.67
CA VAL A 45 -3.15 11.12 -9.21
C VAL A 45 -2.06 11.34 -8.16
N PRO A 46 -2.19 10.74 -6.96
CA PRO A 46 -1.12 10.71 -5.97
C PRO A 46 0.16 10.08 -6.55
N VAL A 47 1.27 10.80 -6.40
CA VAL A 47 2.62 10.31 -6.71
C VAL A 47 3.42 10.24 -5.42
N ILE A 48 3.86 9.05 -5.06
CA ILE A 48 4.75 8.80 -3.94
C ILE A 48 6.19 8.86 -4.44
N ASP A 49 6.89 9.92 -4.06
CA ASP A 49 8.34 9.95 -4.11
C ASP A 49 8.87 9.14 -2.92
N ILE A 50 9.23 7.88 -3.20
CA ILE A 50 9.72 6.95 -2.19
C ILE A 50 10.97 7.48 -1.48
N ALA A 51 11.21 7.01 -0.27
CA ALA A 51 12.37 7.37 0.52
C ALA A 51 13.69 6.93 -0.13
N ALA A 52 14.78 7.62 0.23
CA ALA A 52 16.12 7.26 -0.20
C ALA A 52 16.45 5.80 0.20
N PRO A 53 16.91 4.94 -0.73
CA PRO A 53 17.20 3.56 -0.41
C PRO A 53 18.47 3.40 0.43
N THR A 54 18.53 2.35 1.23
CA THR A 54 19.76 1.97 1.95
C THR A 54 20.86 1.49 1.00
N LEU A 55 22.04 1.19 1.52
CA LEU A 55 23.15 0.66 0.70
C LEU A 55 22.79 -0.65 -0.01
N ASN A 56 21.86 -1.43 0.53
CA ASN A 56 21.36 -2.67 -0.06
C ASN A 56 20.15 -2.46 -0.99
N GLY A 57 19.79 -1.21 -1.28
CA GLY A 57 18.75 -0.86 -2.26
C GLY A 57 17.32 -0.94 -1.72
N MET A 58 17.13 -0.98 -0.39
CA MET A 58 15.82 -0.99 0.24
C MET A 58 15.35 0.44 0.53
N SER A 59 14.24 0.86 -0.07
CA SER A 59 13.49 2.05 0.33
C SER A 59 12.39 1.65 1.30
N ARG A 60 12.37 2.23 2.51
CA ARG A 60 11.32 1.99 3.51
C ARG A 60 10.45 3.23 3.63
N ASN A 61 9.17 3.05 3.41
CA ASN A 61 8.14 4.09 3.45
C ASN A 61 7.12 3.69 4.51
N THR A 62 6.81 4.58 5.45
CA THR A 62 5.93 4.25 6.58
C THR A 62 4.67 5.12 6.59
N TYR A 63 3.54 4.50 6.93
CA TYR A 63 2.21 5.09 6.81
C TYR A 63 1.38 4.86 8.06
N LYS A 64 0.62 5.87 8.48
CA LYS A 64 -0.48 5.70 9.44
C LYS A 64 -1.71 5.14 8.74
N GLU A 65 -1.99 5.62 7.54
CA GLU A 65 -3.06 5.14 6.66
C GLU A 65 -2.48 4.94 5.26
N PHE A 66 -2.82 3.83 4.62
CA PHE A 66 -2.43 3.55 3.24
C PHE A 66 -3.56 2.82 2.54
N ASN A 67 -4.29 3.56 1.73
CA ASN A 67 -5.39 3.13 0.90
C ASN A 67 -5.20 3.67 -0.50
N VAL A 68 -5.69 2.92 -1.47
CA VAL A 68 -5.80 3.29 -2.87
C VAL A 68 -7.26 2.99 -3.18
N GLU A 69 -8.12 3.99 -3.15
CA GLU A 69 -9.54 3.79 -3.44
C GLU A 69 -9.74 3.66 -4.97
N GLU A 70 -10.74 4.29 -5.56
CA GLU A 70 -10.90 4.26 -7.03
C GLU A 70 -9.89 5.17 -7.76
N GLN A 71 -9.13 5.99 -7.01
CA GLN A 71 -8.01 6.75 -7.54
C GLN A 71 -6.80 5.85 -7.83
N GLU A 72 -6.03 6.24 -8.83
CA GLU A 72 -4.78 5.57 -9.18
C GLU A 72 -3.64 6.02 -8.24
N LEU A 73 -2.52 5.31 -8.23
CA LEU A 73 -1.34 5.63 -7.42
C LEU A 73 -0.06 5.34 -8.19
N VAL A 74 0.91 6.25 -8.13
CA VAL A 74 2.25 6.05 -8.71
C VAL A 74 3.30 6.06 -7.61
N PHE A 75 4.18 5.06 -7.58
CA PHE A 75 5.46 5.08 -6.88
C PHE A 75 6.57 5.51 -7.83
N ASN A 76 7.22 6.63 -7.54
CA ASN A 76 8.32 7.17 -8.34
C ASN A 76 9.67 6.58 -7.88
N ASN A 77 10.17 5.56 -8.58
CA ASN A 77 11.49 4.96 -8.38
C ASN A 77 12.50 5.39 -9.47
N SER A 78 12.38 6.62 -9.98
CA SER A 78 13.22 7.10 -11.08
C SER A 78 14.32 8.07 -10.64
N ILE A 79 15.56 7.83 -11.08
CA ILE A 79 16.69 8.77 -10.91
C ILE A 79 16.78 9.81 -12.04
N ASP A 80 16.04 9.59 -13.13
CA ASP A 80 15.92 10.48 -14.28
C ASP A 80 14.44 10.81 -14.54
N SER A 81 14.16 11.74 -15.47
CA SER A 81 12.78 11.94 -15.93
C SER A 81 12.26 10.70 -16.64
N VAL A 82 11.02 10.30 -16.36
CA VAL A 82 10.42 9.05 -16.84
C VAL A 82 8.98 9.29 -17.29
N ASN A 83 8.47 8.45 -18.18
CA ASN A 83 7.06 8.48 -18.57
C ASN A 83 6.27 7.39 -17.82
N SER A 84 5.41 7.80 -16.89
CA SER A 84 4.43 6.94 -16.22
C SER A 84 3.26 6.63 -17.15
N GLN A 85 2.70 5.44 -17.02
CA GLN A 85 1.49 5.03 -17.72
C GLN A 85 0.24 5.75 -17.20
N LEU A 86 0.23 6.15 -15.92
CA LEU A 86 -0.89 6.80 -15.26
C LEU A 86 -0.85 8.33 -15.36
N VAL A 87 0.33 8.94 -15.19
CA VAL A 87 0.46 10.41 -15.11
C VAL A 87 1.26 11.05 -16.26
N GLY A 88 1.78 10.26 -17.19
CA GLY A 88 2.61 10.74 -18.29
C GLY A 88 4.00 11.17 -17.83
N GLN A 89 4.51 12.28 -18.35
CA GLN A 89 5.85 12.76 -18.01
C GLN A 89 5.97 13.09 -16.52
N LEU A 90 6.87 12.40 -15.85
CA LEU A 90 7.21 12.58 -14.45
C LEU A 90 8.69 12.95 -14.32
N ASN A 91 9.01 13.84 -13.38
CA ASN A 91 10.38 14.17 -13.04
C ASN A 91 11.02 13.09 -12.16
N LYS A 92 12.35 13.08 -12.08
CA LYS A 92 13.06 12.20 -11.15
C LYS A 92 12.58 12.39 -9.70
N ASN A 93 12.64 11.32 -8.92
CA ASN A 93 12.41 11.38 -7.49
C ASN A 93 13.62 12.06 -6.79
N PRO A 94 13.42 13.20 -6.11
CA PRO A 94 14.51 13.96 -5.50
C PRO A 94 15.20 13.21 -4.33
N ASN A 95 14.53 12.22 -3.72
CA ASN A 95 15.07 11.47 -2.59
C ASN A 95 16.13 10.44 -3.02
N LEU A 96 16.09 9.95 -4.25
CA LEU A 96 16.93 8.84 -4.72
C LEU A 96 18.37 9.27 -5.02
N ARG A 97 18.62 10.57 -5.23
CA ARG A 97 19.88 11.11 -5.72
C ARG A 97 20.31 10.35 -6.99
N ASP A 98 21.25 9.43 -6.88
CA ASP A 98 21.81 8.65 -7.99
C ASP A 98 21.62 7.12 -7.78
N ARG A 99 20.73 6.70 -6.87
CA ARG A 99 20.51 5.28 -6.55
C ARG A 99 19.02 4.94 -6.51
N PRO A 100 18.51 4.11 -7.42
CA PRO A 100 17.16 3.59 -7.32
C PRO A 100 17.03 2.53 -6.24
N ALA A 101 15.80 2.29 -5.77
CA ALA A 101 15.49 1.13 -4.95
C ALA A 101 15.39 -0.12 -5.82
N ILE A 102 15.80 -1.26 -5.27
CA ILE A 102 15.46 -2.61 -5.79
C ILE A 102 14.30 -3.23 -5.00
N LEU A 103 14.06 -2.71 -3.80
CA LEU A 103 13.01 -3.14 -2.89
C LEU A 103 12.31 -1.92 -2.31
N ILE A 104 11.01 -1.80 -2.53
CA ILE A 104 10.20 -0.69 -2.02
C ILE A 104 9.24 -1.26 -0.97
N VAL A 105 9.54 -1.02 0.31
CA VAL A 105 8.73 -1.49 1.44
C VAL A 105 7.77 -0.40 1.88
N ASN A 106 6.48 -0.66 1.74
CA ASN A 106 5.40 0.20 2.22
C ASN A 106 4.78 -0.43 3.45
N GLU A 107 5.08 0.12 4.62
CA GLU A 107 4.67 -0.40 5.91
C GLU A 107 3.59 0.48 6.55
N VAL A 108 2.42 -0.10 6.79
CA VAL A 108 1.39 0.55 7.61
C VAL A 108 1.67 0.27 9.08
N VAL A 109 2.01 1.32 9.82
CA VAL A 109 2.25 1.30 11.26
C VAL A 109 1.03 1.75 12.07
N GLY A 110 0.01 2.29 11.41
CA GLY A 110 -1.27 2.65 12.03
C GLY A 110 -2.13 1.44 12.42
N GLY A 111 -3.33 1.72 12.94
CA GLY A 111 -4.23 0.69 13.47
C GLY A 111 -5.25 0.14 12.48
N ASN A 112 -5.40 0.77 11.32
CA ASN A 112 -6.44 0.46 10.34
C ASN A 112 -5.97 -0.52 9.27
N GLN A 113 -6.93 -1.22 8.66
CA GLN A 113 -6.68 -2.05 7.48
C GLN A 113 -6.39 -1.18 6.24
N SER A 114 -5.69 -1.73 5.26
CA SER A 114 -5.51 -1.10 3.95
C SER A 114 -6.58 -1.56 2.97
N GLN A 115 -7.12 -0.63 2.19
CA GLN A 115 -8.03 -0.90 1.07
C GLN A 115 -7.35 -0.49 -0.24
N LEU A 116 -7.12 -1.43 -1.14
CA LEU A 116 -6.54 -1.18 -2.47
C LEU A 116 -7.55 -1.62 -3.53
N LYS A 117 -8.09 -0.66 -4.27
CA LYS A 117 -9.19 -0.81 -5.23
C LYS A 117 -8.92 -0.13 -6.56
N GLY A 118 -7.75 0.47 -6.72
CA GLY A 118 -7.31 1.20 -7.90
C GLY A 118 -6.05 0.63 -8.54
N VAL A 119 -5.51 1.36 -9.52
CA VAL A 119 -4.27 1.00 -10.21
C VAL A 119 -3.07 1.54 -9.43
N VAL A 120 -2.08 0.69 -9.19
CA VAL A 120 -0.81 1.03 -8.53
C VAL A 120 0.33 0.78 -9.50
N GLU A 121 1.03 1.84 -9.91
CA GLU A 121 2.19 1.77 -10.79
C GLU A 121 3.49 2.00 -10.01
N THR A 122 4.52 1.20 -10.27
CA THR A 122 5.90 1.54 -9.91
C THR A 122 6.64 1.98 -11.17
N VAL A 123 6.93 3.27 -11.27
CA VAL A 123 7.57 3.86 -12.46
C VAL A 123 9.06 4.11 -12.22
N GLY A 124 9.86 4.01 -13.28
CA GLY A 124 11.32 4.19 -13.23
C GLY A 124 12.05 2.86 -13.21
N ASN A 125 13.04 2.74 -12.33
CA ASN A 125 13.84 1.52 -12.22
C ASN A 125 13.01 0.36 -11.65
N ALA A 126 13.20 -0.85 -12.19
CA ALA A 126 12.50 -2.04 -11.74
C ALA A 126 12.82 -2.36 -10.27
N ALA A 127 11.78 -2.64 -9.48
CA ALA A 127 11.88 -3.00 -8.07
C ALA A 127 10.74 -3.95 -7.68
N THR A 128 10.95 -4.74 -6.61
CA THR A 128 9.86 -5.44 -5.94
C THR A 128 9.10 -4.46 -5.05
N LEU A 129 7.79 -4.35 -5.27
CA LEU A 129 6.88 -3.54 -4.46
C LEU A 129 6.31 -4.39 -3.33
N ILE A 130 6.60 -4.02 -2.08
CA ILE A 130 6.02 -4.67 -0.89
C ILE A 130 5.02 -3.73 -0.24
N ILE A 131 3.80 -4.22 -0.02
CA ILE A 131 2.80 -3.54 0.81
C ILE A 131 2.49 -4.45 1.99
N THR A 132 2.76 -3.97 3.21
CA THR A 132 2.51 -4.71 4.43
C THR A 132 1.68 -3.95 5.44
N ASN A 133 0.61 -4.61 5.90
CA ASN A 133 -0.26 -4.10 6.95
C ASN A 133 -0.72 -5.24 7.88
N PRO A 134 -0.20 -5.32 9.12
CA PRO A 134 -0.61 -6.35 10.08
C PRO A 134 -2.09 -6.32 10.47
N ASN A 135 -2.82 -5.23 10.21
CA ASN A 135 -4.23 -5.11 10.54
C ASN A 135 -5.17 -5.67 9.47
N SER A 136 -4.64 -6.05 8.30
CA SER A 136 -5.30 -6.66 7.11
C SER A 136 -5.12 -5.80 5.85
N VAL A 137 -5.24 -6.46 4.69
CA VAL A 137 -5.24 -5.83 3.37
C VAL A 137 -6.46 -6.34 2.60
N PHE A 138 -7.30 -5.42 2.13
CA PHE A 138 -8.44 -5.69 1.26
C PHE A 138 -8.11 -5.20 -0.15
N LEU A 139 -8.21 -6.09 -1.13
CA LEU A 139 -7.93 -5.86 -2.55
C LEU A 139 -9.24 -6.06 -3.31
N ASP A 140 -9.77 -5.07 -4.02
CA ASP A 140 -11.02 -5.24 -4.79
C ASP A 140 -11.01 -4.42 -6.07
N GLY A 141 -10.61 -5.06 -7.17
CA GLY A 141 -10.36 -4.40 -8.46
C GLY A 141 -8.97 -3.78 -8.55
N ALA A 142 -8.07 -4.11 -7.63
CA ALA A 142 -6.70 -3.63 -7.65
C ALA A 142 -5.95 -4.11 -8.90
N LYS A 143 -5.13 -3.23 -9.48
CA LYS A 143 -4.22 -3.56 -10.57
C LYS A 143 -2.81 -3.09 -10.25
N PHE A 144 -1.81 -3.95 -10.38
CA PHE A 144 -0.41 -3.59 -10.15
C PHE A 144 0.38 -3.59 -11.46
N ILE A 145 0.95 -2.44 -11.79
CA ILE A 145 1.91 -2.26 -12.88
C ILE A 145 3.31 -2.20 -12.25
N SER A 146 3.91 -3.37 -12.03
CA SER A 146 5.19 -3.50 -11.33
C SER A 146 5.89 -4.81 -11.74
N ASN A 147 7.21 -4.88 -11.51
CA ASN A 147 7.98 -6.10 -11.79
C ASN A 147 7.54 -7.28 -10.91
N GLU A 148 7.31 -7.03 -9.62
CA GLU A 148 6.82 -8.01 -8.65
C GLU A 148 6.07 -7.28 -7.53
N THR A 149 4.88 -7.77 -7.18
CA THR A 149 4.08 -7.26 -6.07
C THR A 149 4.01 -8.27 -4.94
N PHE A 150 4.33 -7.83 -3.73
CA PHE A 150 4.28 -8.60 -2.50
C PHE A 150 3.29 -7.97 -1.52
N ILE A 151 2.20 -8.68 -1.22
CA ILE A 151 1.19 -8.27 -0.24
C ILE A 151 1.38 -9.06 1.04
N SER A 152 1.47 -8.36 2.17
CA SER A 152 1.67 -9.03 3.46
C SER A 152 0.86 -8.48 4.62
N THR A 153 0.63 -9.33 5.62
CA THR A 153 0.20 -8.92 6.97
C THR A 153 1.31 -9.10 8.01
N GLY A 154 2.53 -9.36 7.55
CA GLY A 154 3.69 -9.56 8.42
C GLY A 154 4.29 -8.24 8.88
N LYS A 155 4.59 -8.12 10.17
CA LYS A 155 5.34 -6.96 10.65
C LYS A 155 6.76 -7.03 10.12
N PRO A 156 7.25 -6.01 9.39
CA PRO A 156 8.62 -6.02 8.89
C PRO A 156 9.59 -5.81 10.05
N THR A 157 10.66 -6.59 10.03
CA THR A 157 11.82 -6.48 10.92
C THR A 157 13.07 -6.45 10.07
N PHE A 158 14.05 -5.67 10.50
CA PHE A 158 15.27 -5.43 9.75
C PHE A 158 16.46 -5.78 10.63
N ASN A 159 17.36 -6.60 10.12
CA ASN A 159 18.60 -6.88 10.83
C ASN A 159 19.67 -5.80 10.54
N LYS A 160 20.85 -5.93 11.15
CA LYS A 160 21.98 -4.98 10.96
C LYS A 160 22.50 -4.88 9.51
N LYS A 161 22.06 -5.76 8.61
CA LYS A 161 22.41 -5.78 7.19
C LYS A 161 21.22 -5.40 6.30
N ASP A 162 20.21 -4.72 6.84
CA ASP A 162 18.97 -4.38 6.14
C ASP A 162 18.23 -5.57 5.52
N LEU A 163 18.44 -6.77 6.06
CA LEU A 163 17.67 -7.93 5.61
C LEU A 163 16.25 -7.81 6.15
N LEU A 164 15.28 -7.72 5.24
CA LEU A 164 13.87 -7.73 5.58
C LEU A 164 13.45 -9.13 6.05
N SER A 165 12.79 -9.19 7.19
CA SER A 165 12.03 -10.36 7.63
C SER A 165 10.59 -9.94 7.97
N LEU A 166 9.61 -10.73 7.57
CA LEU A 166 8.19 -10.48 7.79
C LEU A 166 7.67 -11.46 8.84
N ASP A 167 7.21 -10.95 9.98
CA ASP A 167 6.65 -11.76 11.05
C ASP A 167 5.12 -11.75 11.02
N VAL A 168 4.52 -12.85 10.58
CA VAL A 168 3.08 -13.00 10.36
C VAL A 168 2.43 -13.66 11.56
N THR A 169 1.78 -12.85 12.38
CA THR A 169 1.05 -13.31 13.58
C THR A 169 -0.47 -13.10 13.48
N LYS A 170 -0.89 -12.06 12.75
CA LYS A 170 -2.30 -11.65 12.58
C LYS A 170 -2.56 -11.07 11.18
N GLY A 171 -3.79 -10.63 10.96
CA GLY A 171 -4.23 -9.93 9.75
C GLY A 171 -4.65 -10.86 8.62
N LYS A 172 -5.59 -10.41 7.81
CA LYS A 172 -6.14 -11.16 6.68
C LYS A 172 -5.84 -10.42 5.38
N VAL A 173 -5.48 -11.16 4.34
CA VAL A 173 -5.57 -10.64 2.97
C VAL A 173 -6.89 -11.10 2.39
N THR A 174 -7.67 -10.18 1.84
CA THR A 174 -8.93 -10.48 1.18
C THR A 174 -8.89 -9.95 -0.24
N ILE A 175 -9.13 -10.82 -1.21
CA ILE A 175 -9.37 -10.45 -2.61
C ILE A 175 -10.89 -10.46 -2.80
N GLY A 176 -11.46 -9.28 -3.01
CA GLY A 176 -12.88 -9.01 -3.21
C GLY A 176 -13.38 -9.50 -4.56
N GLU A 177 -14.67 -9.30 -4.80
CA GLU A 177 -15.38 -9.85 -5.97
C GLU A 177 -14.90 -9.25 -7.29
N LYS A 178 -14.43 -8.00 -7.30
CA LYS A 178 -13.84 -7.36 -8.49
C LYS A 178 -12.45 -7.90 -8.84
N GLY A 179 -11.85 -8.70 -7.94
CA GLY A 179 -10.61 -9.41 -8.22
C GLY A 179 -9.34 -8.58 -8.08
N LEU A 180 -8.28 -9.04 -8.72
CA LEU A 180 -6.92 -8.49 -8.68
C LEU A 180 -6.20 -8.78 -10.01
N ASP A 181 -5.39 -7.84 -10.48
CA ASP A 181 -4.55 -7.96 -11.67
C ASP A 181 -3.09 -7.58 -11.34
N SER A 182 -2.13 -8.43 -11.68
CA SER A 182 -0.69 -8.21 -11.40
C SER A 182 0.15 -9.21 -12.18
N ASP A 183 1.29 -8.82 -12.76
CA ASP A 183 2.18 -9.78 -13.46
C ASP A 183 2.68 -10.89 -12.53
N ASN A 184 3.41 -10.52 -11.46
CA ASN A 184 3.91 -11.46 -10.45
C ASN A 184 3.40 -11.08 -9.06
N LEU A 185 2.67 -12.01 -8.42
CA LEU A 185 2.05 -11.79 -7.12
C LEU A 185 2.59 -12.75 -6.07
N VAL A 186 3.01 -12.18 -4.94
CA VAL A 186 3.29 -12.93 -3.71
C VAL A 186 2.36 -12.44 -2.61
N VAL A 187 1.69 -13.38 -1.94
CA VAL A 187 0.83 -13.10 -0.78
C VAL A 187 1.38 -13.82 0.43
N PHE A 188 1.66 -13.08 1.50
CA PHE A 188 2.14 -13.63 2.75
C PHE A 188 1.37 -13.12 3.96
N SER A 189 0.44 -13.93 4.46
CA SER A 189 -0.54 -13.47 5.45
C SER A 189 -0.94 -14.53 6.46
N ARG A 190 -1.58 -14.11 7.56
CA ARG A 190 -2.06 -15.08 8.57
C ARG A 190 -3.24 -15.88 8.02
N SER A 191 -4.10 -15.23 7.24
CA SER A 191 -5.18 -15.84 6.46
C SER A 191 -5.34 -15.14 5.11
N LEU A 192 -5.80 -15.89 4.11
CA LEU A 192 -6.12 -15.39 2.76
C LEU A 192 -7.56 -15.81 2.42
N GLN A 193 -8.38 -14.86 2.00
CA GLN A 193 -9.71 -15.12 1.41
C GLN A 193 -9.72 -14.58 -0.02
N VAL A 194 -10.25 -15.37 -0.95
CA VAL A 194 -10.35 -15.03 -2.37
C VAL A 194 -11.79 -15.21 -2.81
N ASN A 195 -12.45 -14.10 -3.15
CA ASN A 195 -13.85 -14.05 -3.59
C ASN A 195 -13.97 -13.73 -5.09
N GLY A 196 -12.95 -13.10 -5.67
CA GLY A 196 -12.92 -12.73 -7.09
C GLY A 196 -11.72 -13.30 -7.83
N LYS A 197 -11.66 -13.00 -9.12
CA LYS A 197 -10.63 -13.51 -10.03
C LYS A 197 -9.27 -12.90 -9.71
N ILE A 198 -8.21 -13.69 -9.79
CA ILE A 198 -6.83 -13.21 -9.80
C ILE A 198 -6.29 -13.41 -11.22
N ASN A 199 -5.91 -12.33 -11.89
CA ASN A 199 -5.18 -12.36 -13.14
C ASN A 199 -3.70 -12.11 -12.83
N ALA A 200 -2.87 -13.13 -12.95
CA ALA A 200 -1.43 -13.00 -12.79
C ALA A 200 -0.69 -14.08 -13.57
N ASP A 201 0.53 -13.77 -14.00
CA ASP A 201 1.43 -14.74 -14.62
C ASP A 201 1.93 -15.75 -13.58
N THR A 202 2.25 -15.26 -12.38
CA THR A 202 2.64 -16.10 -11.25
C THR A 202 1.98 -15.68 -9.94
N ILE A 203 1.60 -16.69 -9.13
CA ILE A 203 1.03 -16.49 -7.79
C ILE A 203 1.74 -17.42 -6.80
N THR A 204 2.36 -16.83 -5.78
CA THR A 204 2.86 -17.57 -4.61
C THR A 204 2.10 -17.14 -3.37
N ALA A 205 1.52 -18.09 -2.63
CA ALA A 205 0.78 -17.79 -1.41
C ALA A 205 1.31 -18.58 -0.23
N MET A 206 1.65 -17.88 0.85
CA MET A 206 2.07 -18.45 2.11
C MET A 206 1.09 -17.99 3.18
N VAL A 207 0.38 -18.95 3.78
CA VAL A 207 -0.73 -18.65 4.70
C VAL A 207 -0.51 -19.37 6.02
N GLY A 208 -0.77 -18.68 7.13
CA GLY A 208 -0.65 -19.24 8.48
C GLY A 208 0.29 -18.42 9.37
N PRO A 209 0.54 -18.86 10.62
CA PRO A 209 1.52 -18.21 11.48
C PRO A 209 2.91 -18.58 10.96
N ASN A 210 3.65 -17.62 10.46
CA ASN A 210 4.94 -17.85 9.81
C ASN A 210 5.87 -16.66 10.06
N SER A 211 7.17 -16.92 10.19
CA SER A 211 8.19 -15.86 10.17
C SER A 211 9.08 -16.10 8.96
N PHE A 212 9.10 -15.16 8.02
CA PHE A 212 9.86 -15.24 6.77
C PHE A 212 11.04 -14.29 6.80
N SER A 213 12.19 -14.69 6.25
CA SER A 213 13.36 -13.83 6.06
C SER A 213 13.70 -13.78 4.58
N MET A 214 13.74 -12.58 4.02
CA MET A 214 13.87 -12.35 2.59
C MET A 214 15.32 -12.09 2.22
N LYS A 215 16.08 -13.14 1.91
CA LYS A 215 17.37 -13.03 1.20
C LYS A 215 17.10 -13.19 -0.30
N ILE A 216 16.61 -12.15 -0.99
CA ILE A 216 16.37 -12.14 -2.46
C ILE A 216 15.15 -13.04 -2.86
N PRO A 217 14.33 -12.73 -3.89
CA PRO A 217 12.96 -13.25 -3.97
C PRO A 217 12.96 -14.73 -4.33
N GLY A 218 12.36 -15.54 -3.46
CA GLY A 218 12.23 -16.98 -3.68
C GLY A 218 12.34 -17.78 -2.40
N MET A 219 11.18 -18.09 -1.82
CA MET A 219 10.94 -19.18 -0.89
C MET A 219 11.39 -19.01 0.57
N CYS A 220 10.45 -19.29 1.48
CA CYS A 220 10.70 -19.48 2.89
C CYS A 220 11.60 -20.69 3.14
N THR A 221 12.56 -20.55 4.06
CA THR A 221 13.37 -21.67 4.53
C THR A 221 12.51 -22.61 5.38
N GLY A 222 12.26 -23.84 4.90
CA GLY A 222 11.62 -24.91 5.68
C GLY A 222 10.10 -25.10 5.48
N CYS A 223 9.50 -24.41 4.50
CA CYS A 223 8.09 -24.61 4.15
C CYS A 223 7.83 -25.96 3.48
N LYS A 224 6.64 -26.54 3.73
CA LYS A 224 6.15 -27.77 3.08
C LYS A 224 4.93 -27.47 2.20
N ASP A 225 4.86 -28.10 1.03
CA ASP A 225 3.72 -27.98 0.10
C ASP A 225 2.46 -28.59 0.72
N THR A 226 1.34 -27.86 0.75
CA THR A 226 0.08 -28.32 1.39
C THR A 226 -1.16 -27.77 0.67
N SER A 227 -1.27 -28.07 -0.62
CA SER A 227 -2.19 -27.41 -1.56
C SER A 227 -3.55 -28.11 -1.80
N ALA A 228 -4.11 -28.88 -0.86
CA ALA A 228 -5.19 -29.82 -1.24
C ALA A 228 -6.59 -29.21 -1.54
N VAL A 229 -7.00 -28.09 -0.92
CA VAL A 229 -8.38 -27.58 -1.07
C VAL A 229 -8.47 -26.37 -2.02
N PHE A 230 -7.52 -25.43 -1.93
CA PHE A 230 -7.50 -24.20 -2.75
C PHE A 230 -7.04 -24.46 -4.20
N ALA A 231 -6.06 -25.35 -4.41
CA ALA A 231 -5.64 -25.74 -5.76
C ALA A 231 -6.74 -26.53 -6.50
N LYS A 232 -7.63 -27.19 -5.76
CA LYS A 232 -8.76 -27.94 -6.33
C LYS A 232 -9.81 -27.03 -6.97
N GLN A 233 -9.92 -25.79 -6.51
CA GLN A 233 -10.86 -24.77 -7.00
C GLN A 233 -10.28 -23.90 -8.14
N ASN A 234 -8.96 -23.96 -8.38
CA ASN A 234 -8.25 -23.07 -9.31
C ASN A 234 -7.30 -23.87 -10.21
N LYS A 235 -7.86 -24.74 -11.06
CA LYS A 235 -7.12 -25.74 -11.84
C LYS A 235 -6.24 -25.18 -12.97
N ASP A 236 -6.44 -23.91 -13.33
CA ASP A 236 -5.75 -23.27 -14.44
C ASP A 236 -4.44 -22.57 -14.02
N PHE A 237 -4.05 -22.70 -12.75
CA PHE A 237 -2.92 -21.98 -12.17
C PHE A 237 -1.89 -22.92 -11.54
N ILE A 238 -0.59 -22.55 -11.63
CA ILE A 238 0.46 -23.13 -10.80
C ILE A 238 0.40 -22.42 -9.44
N ILE A 239 -0.28 -23.03 -8.47
CA ILE A 239 -0.43 -22.47 -7.13
C ILE A 239 0.48 -23.22 -6.15
N ASN A 240 1.51 -22.53 -5.68
CA ASN A 240 2.33 -23.00 -4.56
C ASN A 240 1.73 -22.46 -3.25
N VAL A 241 0.96 -23.30 -2.54
CA VAL A 241 0.49 -23.02 -1.18
C VAL A 241 1.39 -23.71 -0.18
N PHE A 242 2.14 -22.92 0.58
CA PHE A 242 2.95 -23.41 1.68
C PHE A 242 2.23 -23.21 3.01
N HIS A 243 2.13 -24.27 3.82
CA HIS A 243 1.82 -24.18 5.26
C HIS A 243 3.08 -24.54 6.03
N GLY A 244 3.58 -23.60 6.84
CA GLY A 244 4.71 -23.82 7.74
C GLY A 244 4.24 -23.99 9.18
N THR A 245 4.90 -24.90 9.91
CA THR A 245 5.03 -24.81 11.37
C THR A 245 6.48 -24.42 11.64
N THR A 246 6.70 -23.34 12.37
CA THR A 246 8.05 -22.93 12.81
C THR A 246 8.47 -23.82 13.97
N GLY A 247 9.19 -24.89 13.68
CA GLY A 247 9.89 -25.69 14.69
C GLY A 247 11.39 -25.44 14.60
N THR A 248 11.94 -24.69 15.55
CA THR A 248 13.35 -24.89 15.94
C THR A 248 13.42 -26.20 16.74
N ARG A 249 14.21 -27.17 16.28
CA ARG A 249 14.60 -28.28 17.16
C ARG A 249 15.73 -27.75 18.08
N PRO A 250 15.68 -27.99 19.41
CA PRO A 250 16.69 -27.54 20.36
C PRO A 250 18.09 -28.06 20.03
#